data_AF-A0A7X7X9H8-F1
#
_entry.id   AF-A0A7X7X9H8-F1
#
_cell.length_a   1.000
_cell.length_b   1.000
_cell.length_c   1.000
_cell.angle_alpha   90.00
_cell.angle_beta   90.00
_cell.angle_gamma   90.00
#
_symmetry.space_group_name_H-M   'P 1'
#
loop_
_entity.id
_entity.type
_entity.pdbx_description
1 polymer ?
#
loop_
_entity_poly.entity_id
_entity_poly.type
_entity_poly.pdbx_seq_one_letter_code
_entity_poly.pdbx_strand_id
1 'polypeptide(L)'
;MDLRNIDSFENGAIDLVAKIAPWCAPVPTAYLVGRATVTHLEWPVPIGILAASVIESLGLVTCATALDLYQFNQNRRKNDPPAPFLLAVFLIVIYFLVAVLLTVVLDTQPSWS
;
A
#
# COMPACT_ATOMS: atom_id res chain seq x y z
N MET A 1 -6.51 41.86 -5.22
CA MET A 1 -6.38 40.50 -4.65
C MET A 1 -4.94 40.34 -4.22
N ASP A 2 -4.71 40.00 -2.96
CA ASP A 2 -3.37 39.85 -2.38
C ASP A 2 -2.81 38.47 -2.76
N LEU A 3 -1.78 38.46 -3.61
CA LEU A 3 -1.13 37.25 -4.13
C LEU A 3 -0.59 36.36 -3.00
N ARG A 4 -0.17 36.96 -1.86
CA ARG A 4 0.36 36.24 -0.70
C ARG A 4 -0.69 35.38 0.00
N ASN A 5 -1.95 35.80 -0.02
CA ASN A 5 -3.07 35.04 0.57
C ASN A 5 -3.46 33.85 -0.32
N ILE A 6 -3.26 33.96 -1.64
CA ILE A 6 -3.47 32.86 -2.58
C ILE A 6 -2.34 31.83 -2.42
N ASP A 7 -1.09 32.28 -2.39
CA ASP A 7 0.07 31.39 -2.23
C ASP A 7 0.05 30.62 -0.91
N SER A 8 -0.34 31.26 0.20
CA SER A 8 -0.43 30.60 1.50
C SER A 8 -1.59 29.59 1.57
N PHE A 9 -2.73 29.91 0.95
CA PHE A 9 -3.84 28.97 0.82
C PHE A 9 -3.47 27.76 -0.07
N GLU A 10 -2.83 28.01 -1.22
CA GLU A 10 -2.36 26.96 -2.13
C GLU A 10 -1.38 26.02 -1.44
N ASN A 11 -0.37 26.55 -0.75
CA ASN A 11 0.58 25.73 -0.01
C ASN A 11 -0.10 24.89 1.07
N GLY A 12 -1.10 25.45 1.77
CA GLY A 12 -1.89 24.70 2.75
C GLY A 12 -2.71 23.57 2.14
N ALA A 13 -3.32 23.80 0.97
CA ALA A 13 -4.07 22.79 0.24
C ALA A 13 -3.15 21.66 -0.28
N ILE A 14 -1.98 22.02 -0.83
CA ILE A 14 -0.98 21.05 -1.30
C ILE A 14 -0.47 20.21 -0.13
N ASP A 15 -0.16 20.83 1.02
CA ASP A 15 0.31 20.10 2.21
C ASP A 15 -0.76 19.13 2.76
N LEU A 16 -2.04 19.53 2.72
CA LEU A 16 -3.15 18.64 3.09
C LEU A 16 -3.24 17.44 2.15
N VAL A 17 -3.17 17.67 0.83
CA VAL A 17 -3.20 16.60 -0.17
C VAL A 17 -1.99 15.68 -0.01
N ALA A 18 -0.80 16.23 0.21
CA ALA A 18 0.42 15.44 0.43
C ALA A 18 0.32 14.55 1.68
N LYS A 19 -0.42 14.99 2.70
CA LYS A 19 -0.67 14.21 3.92
C LYS A 19 -1.75 13.15 3.74
N ILE A 20 -2.79 13.39 2.95
CA ILE A 20 -3.93 12.47 2.77
C ILE A 20 -3.70 11.47 1.64
N ALA A 21 -3.12 11.90 0.53
CA ALA A 21 -2.97 11.08 -0.68
C ALA A 21 -2.29 9.72 -0.42
N PRO A 22 -1.22 9.61 0.40
CA PRO A 22 -0.62 8.32 0.73
C PRO A 22 -1.57 7.35 1.44
N TRP A 23 -2.52 7.85 2.24
CA TRP A 23 -3.52 7.02 2.92
C TRP A 23 -4.64 6.56 1.98
N CYS A 24 -4.89 7.29 0.91
CA CYS A 24 -5.89 6.94 -0.10
C CYS A 24 -5.33 6.06 -1.22
N ALA A 25 -4.00 6.04 -1.42
CA ALA A 25 -3.35 5.22 -2.44
C ALA A 25 -3.74 3.71 -2.40
N PRO A 26 -3.96 3.09 -1.22
CA PRO A 26 -4.41 1.70 -1.09
C PRO A 26 -5.88 1.43 -1.48
N VAL A 27 -6.72 2.47 -1.63
CA VAL A 27 -8.18 2.30 -1.81
C VAL A 27 -8.53 1.56 -3.12
N PRO A 28 -7.95 1.90 -4.29
CA PRO A 28 -8.26 1.19 -5.53
C PRO A 28 -7.86 -0.29 -5.48
N THR A 29 -6.72 -0.61 -4.86
CA THR A 29 -6.22 -1.99 -4.77
C THR A 29 -7.05 -2.82 -3.78
N ALA A 30 -7.47 -2.26 -2.64
CA ALA A 30 -8.44 -2.89 -1.74
C ALA A 30 -9.73 -3.27 -2.45
N TYR A 31 -10.28 -2.36 -3.26
CA TYR A 31 -11.51 -2.61 -4.00
C TYR A 31 -11.36 -3.78 -4.98
N LEU A 32 -10.25 -3.85 -5.72
CA LEU A 32 -10.00 -4.93 -6.68
C LEU A 32 -9.89 -6.29 -5.99
N VAL A 33 -9.14 -6.35 -4.89
CA VAL A 33 -8.97 -7.58 -4.09
C VAL A 33 -10.30 -8.01 -3.48
N GLY A 34 -11.02 -7.08 -2.83
CA GLY A 34 -12.31 -7.36 -2.22
C GLY A 34 -13.33 -7.84 -3.25
N ARG A 35 -13.39 -7.19 -4.42
CA ARG A 35 -14.25 -7.64 -5.53
C ARG A 35 -13.88 -9.05 -5.98
N ALA A 36 -12.60 -9.31 -6.25
CA ALA A 36 -12.13 -10.62 -6.69
C ALA A 36 -12.49 -11.74 -5.69
N THR A 37 -12.38 -11.48 -4.38
CA THR A 37 -12.78 -12.47 -3.36
C THR A 37 -14.28 -12.77 -3.36
N VAL A 38 -15.14 -11.76 -3.60
CA VAL A 38 -16.59 -11.97 -3.64
C VAL A 38 -17.03 -12.62 -4.94
N THR A 39 -16.45 -12.22 -6.08
CA THR A 39 -16.87 -12.69 -7.40
C THR A 39 -16.31 -14.05 -7.77
N HIS A 40 -15.06 -14.34 -7.38
CA HIS A 40 -14.35 -15.54 -7.84
C HIS A 40 -14.21 -16.61 -6.76
N LEU A 41 -14.19 -16.23 -5.47
CA LEU A 41 -14.17 -17.20 -4.37
C LEU A 41 -15.55 -17.40 -3.74
N GLU A 42 -16.57 -16.70 -4.25
CA GLU A 42 -17.94 -16.69 -3.72
C GLU A 42 -18.01 -16.38 -2.21
N TRP A 43 -17.04 -15.63 -1.69
CA TRP A 43 -17.01 -15.28 -0.27
C TRP A 43 -18.15 -14.30 0.06
N PRO A 44 -18.74 -14.41 1.27
CA PRO A 44 -19.68 -13.41 1.74
C PRO A 44 -19.05 -12.02 1.73
N VAL A 45 -19.81 -11.00 1.31
CA VAL A 45 -19.34 -9.60 1.22
C VAL A 45 -18.60 -9.11 2.49
N PRO A 46 -19.06 -9.42 3.73
CA PRO A 46 -18.31 -9.04 4.93
C PRO A 46 -16.89 -9.62 4.98
N ILE A 47 -16.70 -10.84 4.51
CA ILE A 47 -15.40 -11.52 4.46
C ILE A 47 -14.51 -10.91 3.37
N GLY A 48 -15.07 -10.54 2.22
CA GLY A 48 -14.33 -9.84 1.17
C GLY A 48 -13.82 -8.46 1.60
N ILE A 49 -14.61 -7.72 2.39
CA ILE A 49 -14.18 -6.43 2.99
C ILE A 49 -13.02 -6.65 3.97
N LEU A 50 -13.11 -7.68 4.81
CA LEU A 50 -12.02 -8.04 5.73
C LEU A 50 -10.74 -8.42 4.97
N ALA A 51 -10.85 -9.24 3.93
CA ALA A 51 -9.72 -9.65 3.10
C ALA A 51 -9.03 -8.46 2.43
N ALA A 52 -9.81 -7.56 1.82
CA ALA A 52 -9.30 -6.31 1.25
C ALA A 52 -8.57 -5.44 2.29
N SER A 53 -9.17 -5.29 3.47
CA SER A 53 -8.61 -4.46 4.55
C SER A 53 -7.29 -5.02 5.09
N VAL A 54 -7.20 -6.36 5.25
CA VAL A 54 -6.00 -7.04 5.73
C VAL A 54 -4.87 -6.93 4.72
N ILE A 55 -5.13 -7.19 3.43
CA ILE A 55 -4.12 -7.13 2.37
C ILE A 55 -3.57 -5.70 2.20
N GLU A 56 -4.41 -4.67 2.25
CA GLU A 56 -3.91 -3.30 2.17
C GLU A 56 -3.17 -2.85 3.43
N SER A 57 -3.64 -3.24 4.62
CA SER A 57 -2.93 -2.94 5.86
C SER A 57 -1.54 -3.57 5.86
N LEU A 58 -1.41 -4.80 5.35
CA LEU A 58 -0.13 -5.46 5.20
C LEU A 58 0.78 -4.73 4.19
N GLY A 59 0.23 -4.29 3.06
CA GLY A 59 0.95 -3.46 2.08
C GLY A 59 1.48 -2.17 2.69
N LEU A 60 0.63 -1.42 3.38
CA LEU A 60 0.99 -0.18 4.08
C LEU A 60 2.07 -0.38 5.14
N VAL A 61 1.89 -1.36 6.03
CA VAL A 61 2.85 -1.64 7.11
C VAL A 61 4.19 -2.08 6.56
N THR A 62 4.21 -2.89 5.49
CA THR A 62 5.46 -3.34 4.87
C THR A 62 6.20 -2.17 4.21
N CYS A 63 5.49 -1.28 3.51
CA CYS A 63 6.07 -0.05 2.95
C CYS A 63 6.61 0.89 4.03
N ALA A 64 5.85 1.10 5.11
CA ALA A 64 6.28 1.91 6.25
C ALA A 64 7.55 1.32 6.89
N THR A 65 7.57 0.00 7.11
CA THR A 65 8.73 -0.70 7.66
C THR A 65 9.96 -0.55 6.75
N ALA A 66 9.80 -0.69 5.43
CA ALA A 66 10.90 -0.49 4.49
C ALA A 66 11.45 0.95 4.55
N LEU A 67 10.56 1.95 4.67
CA LEU A 67 10.97 3.34 4.82
C LEU A 67 11.70 3.57 6.16
N ASP A 68 11.25 2.97 7.25
CA ASP A 68 11.92 3.04 8.55
C ASP A 68 13.32 2.42 8.50
N LEU A 69 13.48 1.26 7.84
CA LEU A 69 14.77 0.61 7.64
C LEU A 69 15.71 1.47 6.77
N TYR A 70 15.15 2.15 5.76
CA TYR A 70 15.89 3.08 4.92
C TYR A 70 16.39 4.29 5.73
N GLN A 71 15.49 4.93 6.49
CA GLN A 71 15.81 6.07 7.35
C GLN A 71 16.81 5.70 8.45
N PHE A 72 16.69 4.51 9.03
CA PHE A 72 17.66 3.99 9.99
C PHE A 72 19.04 3.88 9.35
N ASN A 73 19.15 3.33 8.15
CA ASN A 73 20.42 3.18 7.46
C ASN A 73 21.10 4.51 7.09
N GLN A 74 20.33 5.59 6.92
CA GLN A 74 20.85 6.94 6.71
C GLN A 74 21.37 7.59 8.01
N ASN A 75 20.73 7.30 9.14
CA ASN A 75 21.01 7.96 10.43
C ASN A 75 21.80 7.11 11.43
N ARG A 76 22.12 5.85 11.09
CA ARG A 76 22.85 4.92 11.98
C ARG A 76 24.27 5.39 12.30
N ARG A 77 24.79 5.00 13.46
CA ARG A 77 26.19 5.23 13.81
C ARG A 77 27.07 4.26 13.03
N LYS A 78 28.36 4.61 12.84
CA LYS A 78 29.33 3.77 12.09
C LYS A 78 29.50 2.36 12.65
N ASN A 79 29.25 2.17 13.94
CA ASN A 79 29.42 0.89 14.65
C ASN A 79 28.15 0.04 14.69
N ASP A 80 27.00 0.59 14.30
CA ASP A 80 25.73 -0.14 14.32
C ASP A 80 25.59 -0.97 13.02
N PRO A 81 25.15 -2.24 13.11
CA PRO A 81 24.93 -3.06 11.93
C PRO A 81 23.86 -2.42 11.02
N PRO A 82 24.00 -2.51 9.68
CA PRO A 82 23.00 -1.99 8.77
C PRO A 82 21.70 -2.79 8.88
N ALA A 83 20.57 -2.08 8.83
CA ALA A 83 19.26 -2.70 8.78
C ALA A 83 19.00 -3.30 7.38
N PRO A 84 18.27 -4.42 7.27
CA PRO A 84 18.12 -5.17 6.02
C PRO A 84 17.10 -4.54 5.05
N PHE A 85 17.36 -3.32 4.60
CA PHE A 85 16.46 -2.57 3.69
C PHE A 85 16.22 -3.30 2.36
N LEU A 86 17.26 -3.83 1.73
CA LEU A 86 17.13 -4.57 0.47
C LEU A 86 16.24 -5.80 0.61
N LEU A 87 16.32 -6.49 1.75
CA LEU A 87 15.46 -7.63 2.05
C LEU A 87 13.99 -7.18 2.18
N ALA A 88 13.74 -6.06 2.88
CA ALA A 88 12.39 -5.53 3.01
C ALA A 88 11.79 -5.14 1.65
N VAL A 89 12.55 -4.45 0.79
CA VAL A 89 12.13 -4.11 -0.58
C VAL A 89 11.85 -5.38 -1.39
N PHE A 90 12.71 -6.39 -1.29
CA PHE A 90 12.51 -7.66 -1.97
C PHE A 90 11.21 -8.36 -1.54
N LEU A 91 10.91 -8.37 -0.23
CA LEU A 91 9.67 -8.94 0.30
C LEU A 91 8.43 -8.16 -0.18
N ILE A 92 8.50 -6.83 -0.28
CA ILE A 92 7.42 -6.01 -0.86
C ILE A 92 7.16 -6.43 -2.32
N VAL A 93 8.23 -6.57 -3.11
CA VAL A 93 8.11 -6.97 -4.52
C VAL A 93 7.50 -8.37 -4.65
N ILE A 94 7.94 -9.35 -3.85
CA ILE A 94 7.35 -10.69 -3.84
C ILE A 94 5.87 -10.62 -3.46
N TYR A 95 5.53 -9.91 -2.39
CA TYR A 95 4.16 -9.75 -1.94
C TYR A 95 3.26 -9.17 -3.03
N PHE A 96 3.71 -8.09 -3.68
CA PHE A 96 3.00 -7.46 -4.79
C PHE A 96 2.80 -8.44 -5.96
N LEU A 97 3.85 -9.15 -6.36
CA LEU A 97 3.76 -10.14 -7.44
C LEU A 97 2.77 -11.26 -7.11
N VAL A 98 2.78 -11.77 -5.89
CA VAL A 98 1.86 -12.82 -5.44
C VAL A 98 0.42 -12.29 -5.40
N ALA A 99 0.19 -11.10 -4.85
CA ALA A 99 -1.14 -10.49 -4.77
C ALA A 99 -1.73 -10.22 -6.17
N VAL A 100 -0.92 -9.70 -7.08
CA VAL A 100 -1.31 -9.48 -8.48
C VAL A 100 -1.55 -10.81 -9.18
N LEU A 101 -0.66 -11.79 -9.02
CA LEU A 101 -0.81 -13.11 -9.63
C LEU A 101 -2.11 -13.77 -9.17
N LEU A 102 -2.39 -13.78 -7.86
CA LEU A 102 -3.63 -14.33 -7.32
C LEU A 102 -4.85 -13.61 -7.89
N THR A 103 -4.82 -12.28 -7.97
CA THR A 103 -5.92 -11.49 -8.51
C THR A 103 -6.14 -11.77 -10.00
N VAL A 104 -5.07 -11.80 -10.80
CA VAL A 104 -5.12 -12.07 -12.25
C VAL A 104 -5.52 -13.53 -12.53
N VAL A 105 -5.00 -14.49 -11.78
CA VAL A 105 -5.38 -15.91 -11.91
C VAL A 105 -6.87 -16.08 -11.62
N LEU A 106 -7.38 -15.46 -10.54
CA LEU A 106 -8.81 -15.47 -10.23
C LEU A 106 -9.64 -14.80 -11.32
N ASP A 107 -9.14 -13.72 -11.93
CA ASP A 107 -9.87 -12.99 -12.98
C ASP A 107 -9.85 -13.69 -14.35
N THR A 108 -8.77 -14.41 -14.68
CA THR A 108 -8.60 -15.07 -15.99
C THR A 108 -9.12 -16.50 -16.03
N GLN A 109 -9.18 -17.19 -14.88
CA GLN A 109 -9.68 -18.55 -14.75
C GLN A 109 -10.62 -18.65 -13.54
N PRO A 110 -11.88 -18.20 -13.67
CA PRO A 110 -12.84 -18.19 -12.56
C PRO A 110 -13.31 -19.60 -12.13
N SER A 111 -13.02 -20.66 -12.88
CA SER A 111 -13.52 -22.02 -12.63
C SER A 111 -12.40 -23.05 -12.45
N TRP A 112 -12.10 -23.45 -11.22
CA TRP A 112 -11.46 -24.74 -10.88
C TRP A 112 -12.53 -25.78 -10.48
N SER A 113 -13.66 -25.75 -11.18
CA SER A 113 -14.75 -26.73 -11.10
C SER A 113 -15.47 -26.79 -12.44
#